data_AF-A0A2N0NIN1-F1
#
_entry.id   AF-A0A2N0NIN1-F1
#
_cell.length_a   1.000
_cell.length_b   1.000
_cell.length_c   1.000
_cell.angle_alpha   90.00
_cell.angle_beta   90.00
_cell.angle_gamma   90.00
#
_symmetry.space_group_name_H-M   'P 1'
#
loop_
_entity.id
_entity.type
_entity.pdbx_description
1 polymer ?
#
loop_
_entity_poly.entity_id
_entity_poly.type
_entity_poly.pdbx_seq_one_letter_code
_entity_poly.pdbx_strand_id
1 'polypeptide(L)'
;VYLEVDIYSNNQRRTPVFEKRPFYGNIEYYLMYEFNNEKSMLAYINWTASVSTDSVGLKYFTKFAGYDFIDVIAVERCVGFIKVDNKYYIVDKEANNTIM
;
A
#
# COMPACT_ATOMS: atom_id res chain seq x y z
N VAL A 1 -2.95 -1.34 2.67
CA VAL A 1 -4.11 -0.42 2.70
C VAL A 1 -4.90 -0.60 1.41
N TYR A 2 -6.23 -0.42 1.40
CA TYR A 2 -6.99 -0.33 0.15
C TYR A 2 -7.58 1.06 0.00
N LEU A 3 -7.43 1.66 -1.17
CA LEU A 3 -7.97 2.99 -1.48
C LEU A 3 -8.80 2.92 -2.76
N GLU A 4 -9.83 3.75 -2.83
CA GLU A 4 -10.56 4.02 -4.07
C GLU A 4 -9.75 5.00 -4.91
N VAL A 5 -9.43 4.59 -6.14
CA VAL A 5 -8.61 5.38 -7.07
C VAL A 5 -9.44 5.64 -8.31
N ASP A 6 -9.52 6.90 -8.74
CA ASP A 6 -10.07 7.24 -10.05
C ASP A 6 -9.11 6.78 -11.15
N ILE A 7 -9.55 5.83 -11.96
CA ILE A 7 -8.78 5.30 -13.09
C ILE A 7 -8.55 6.35 -14.18
N TYR A 8 -9.34 7.43 -14.18
CA TYR A 8 -9.22 8.56 -15.09
C TYR A 8 -8.66 9.83 -14.44
N SER A 9 -8.03 9.72 -13.27
CA SER A 9 -7.36 10.85 -12.58
C SER A 9 -6.43 11.68 -13.47
N ASN A 10 -5.82 11.06 -14.48
CA ASN A 10 -4.94 11.71 -15.44
C ASN A 10 -5.67 12.43 -16.59
N ASN A 11 -7.00 12.33 -16.67
CA ASN A 11 -7.83 12.93 -17.73
C ASN A 11 -9.13 13.53 -17.16
N GLN A 12 -9.06 14.80 -16.77
CA GLN A 12 -10.14 15.57 -16.15
C GLN A 12 -11.41 15.73 -17.00
N ARG A 13 -11.39 15.35 -18.29
CA ARG A 13 -12.56 15.45 -19.17
C ARG A 13 -13.46 14.21 -19.14
N ARG A 14 -13.02 13.12 -18.49
CA ARG A 14 -13.81 11.90 -18.34
C ARG A 14 -14.55 11.92 -17.01
N THR A 15 -15.75 11.33 -17.00
CA THR A 15 -16.45 11.05 -15.75
C THR A 15 -15.58 10.13 -14.90
N PRO A 16 -15.32 10.48 -13.62
CA PRO A 16 -14.53 9.66 -12.72
C PRO A 16 -15.08 8.24 -12.61
N VAL A 17 -14.19 7.25 -12.60
CA VAL A 17 -14.54 5.85 -12.35
C VAL A 17 -13.59 5.31 -11.29
N PHE A 18 -14.15 4.99 -10.13
CA PHE A 18 -13.38 4.57 -8.97
C PHE A 18 -13.21 3.06 -8.92
N GLU A 19 -11.99 2.62 -8.63
CA GLU A 19 -11.66 1.21 -8.40
C GLU A 19 -10.92 1.07 -7.07
N LYS A 20 -11.30 0.07 -6.29
CA LYS A 20 -10.60 -0.26 -5.04
C LYS A 20 -9.31 -1.01 -5.35
N ARG A 21 -8.16 -0.44 -4.97
CA ARG A 21 -6.84 -1.03 -5.23
C ARG A 21 -6.02 -1.18 -3.96
N PRO A 22 -5.17 -2.23 -3.86
CA PRO A 22 -4.23 -2.37 -2.76
C PRO A 22 -3.05 -1.41 -2.92
N PHE A 23 -2.67 -0.79 -1.81
CA PHE A 23 -1.50 0.05 -1.62
C PHE A 23 -0.60 -0.56 -0.55
N TYR A 24 0.70 -0.50 -0.81
CA TYR A 24 1.75 -1.08 0.00
C TYR A 24 2.72 0.00 0.43
N GLY A 25 3.27 -0.14 1.61
CA GLY A 25 4.29 0.77 2.12
C GLY A 25 4.98 0.17 3.33
N ASN A 26 6.14 0.72 3.66
CA ASN A 26 6.89 0.36 4.85
C ASN A 26 6.50 1.31 5.99
N ILE A 27 6.11 0.77 7.15
CA ILE A 27 5.85 1.58 8.34
C ILE A 27 7.17 1.77 9.07
N GLU A 28 7.61 3.02 9.25
CA GLU A 28 8.88 3.31 9.94
C GLU A 28 8.68 3.58 11.43
N TYR A 29 7.57 4.21 11.79
CA TYR A 29 7.22 4.47 13.19
C TYR A 29 5.72 4.64 13.38
N TYR A 30 5.27 4.38 14.60
CA TYR A 30 3.92 4.64 15.06
C TYR A 30 3.90 5.86 15.97
N LEU A 31 2.94 6.76 15.74
CA LEU A 31 2.65 7.89 16.61
C LEU A 31 1.34 7.61 17.35
N MET A 32 1.41 7.50 18.67
CA MET A 32 0.24 7.40 19.52
C MET A 32 0.00 8.77 20.17
N TYR A 33 -1.23 9.26 20.12
CA TYR A 33 -1.62 10.50 20.78
C TYR A 33 -3.02 10.39 21.38
N GLU A 34 -3.30 11.25 22.35
CA GLU A 34 -4.62 11.38 22.96
C GLU A 34 -5.12 12.80 22.71
N PHE A 35 -6.32 12.93 22.17
CA PHE A 35 -6.97 14.21 21.91
C PHE A 35 -8.46 14.08 22.23
N ASN A 36 -9.02 15.01 23.00
CA ASN A 36 -10.41 14.95 23.48
C ASN A 36 -10.78 13.60 24.14
N ASN A 37 -9.86 13.03 24.92
CA ASN A 37 -10.00 11.72 25.58
C ASN A 37 -10.13 10.52 24.62
N GLU A 38 -9.87 10.72 23.33
CA GLU A 38 -9.77 9.64 22.35
C GLU A 38 -8.30 9.34 22.06
N LYS A 39 -7.94 8.06 22.15
CA LYS A 39 -6.60 7.58 21.79
C LYS A 39 -6.61 7.18 20.33
N SER A 40 -5.70 7.78 19.57
CA SER A 40 -5.51 7.50 18.16
C SER A 40 -4.08 7.05 17.89
N MET A 41 -3.91 6.23 16.86
CA MET A 41 -2.59 5.76 16.42
C MET A 41 -2.44 5.99 14.92
N LEU A 42 -1.40 6.73 14.57
CA LEU A 42 -1.00 6.94 13.18
C LEU A 42 0.26 6.12 12.88
N ALA A 43 0.33 5.55 11.68
CA ALA A 43 1.54 4.97 11.15
C ALA A 43 2.17 5.96 10.16
N TYR A 44 3.45 6.27 10.36
CA TYR A 44 4.24 6.96 9.35
C TYR A 44 4.71 5.93 8.32
N ILE A 45 4.24 6.09 7.10
CA ILE A 45 4.37 5.10 6.05
C ILE A 45 5.17 5.68 4.88
N ASN A 46 6.13 4.90 4.41
CA ASN A 46 6.86 5.13 3.17
C ASN A 46 6.23 4.28 2.06
N TRP A 47 5.44 4.91 1.20
CA TRP A 47 4.67 4.24 0.15
C TRP A 47 5.57 3.66 -0.93
N THR A 48 5.18 2.51 -1.48
CA THR A 48 5.80 2.00 -2.71
C THR A 48 5.32 2.81 -3.91
N ALA A 49 6.12 2.85 -4.98
CA ALA A 49 5.60 3.18 -6.30
C ALA A 49 4.58 2.13 -6.77
N SER A 50 3.97 2.37 -7.94
CA SER A 50 3.01 1.46 -8.54
C SER A 50 3.55 0.02 -8.59
N VAL A 51 2.76 -0.91 -8.07
CA VAL A 51 3.07 -2.34 -8.08
C VAL A 51 2.76 -2.92 -9.44
N SER A 52 3.68 -3.72 -9.96
CA SER A 52 3.55 -4.49 -11.20
C SER A 52 3.59 -5.99 -10.89
N THR A 53 3.14 -6.80 -11.84
CA THR A 53 3.23 -8.26 -11.78
C THR A 53 4.22 -8.74 -12.82
N ASP A 54 5.11 -9.67 -12.47
CA ASP A 54 6.05 -10.27 -13.43
C ASP A 54 5.44 -11.46 -14.19
N SER A 55 6.26 -12.12 -15.02
CA SER A 55 5.81 -13.23 -15.87
C SER A 55 5.38 -14.48 -15.10
N VAL A 56 5.72 -14.60 -13.82
CA VAL A 56 5.34 -15.73 -12.96
C VAL A 56 4.27 -15.36 -11.94
N GLY A 57 3.67 -14.17 -12.05
CA GLY A 57 2.58 -13.73 -11.20
C GLY A 57 3.02 -13.05 -9.89
N LEU A 58 4.31 -12.80 -9.70
CA LEU A 58 4.81 -12.16 -8.48
C LEU A 58 4.68 -10.64 -8.56
N LYS A 59 4.17 -10.05 -7.48
CA LYS A 59 4.03 -8.60 -7.32
C LYS A 59 5.36 -7.97 -6.93
N TYR A 60 5.74 -6.89 -7.60
CA TYR A 60 6.96 -6.14 -7.30
C TYR A 60 6.80 -4.63 -7.53
N PHE A 61 7.68 -3.85 -6.94
CA PHE A 61 7.88 -2.41 -7.20
C PHE A 61 9.37 -2.09 -7.35
N THR A 62 9.74 -0.94 -7.90
CA THR A 62 11.16 -0.60 -8.17
C THR A 62 11.71 0.48 -7.24
N LYS A 63 10.84 1.30 -6.65
CA LYS A 63 11.22 2.37 -5.72
C LYS A 63 10.08 2.73 -4.78
N PHE A 64 10.43 3.41 -3.69
CA PHE A 64 9.46 4.09 -2.86
C PHE A 64 9.03 5.43 -3.49
N ALA A 65 7.82 5.89 -3.18
CA ALA A 65 7.16 7.02 -3.82
C ALA A 65 7.10 8.26 -2.92
N GLY A 66 7.03 8.09 -1.60
CA GLY A 66 6.94 9.20 -0.66
C GLY A 66 6.41 8.78 0.69
N TYR A 67 6.42 9.72 1.62
CA TYR A 67 6.01 9.51 3.00
C TYR A 67 4.66 10.14 3.29
N ASP A 68 3.89 9.52 4.18
CA ASP A 68 2.62 10.04 4.67
C ASP A 68 2.28 9.50 6.07
N PHE A 69 1.20 9.99 6.66
CA PHE A 69 0.60 9.43 7.87
C PHE A 69 -0.75 8.79 7.53
N ILE A 70 -0.96 7.57 8.01
CA ILE A 70 -2.26 6.89 7.92
C ILE A 70 -2.74 6.51 9.31
N ASP A 71 -4.06 6.43 9.49
CA ASP A 71 -4.62 5.74 10.65
C ASP A 71 -4.25 4.25 10.59
N VAL A 72 -3.78 3.70 11.72
CA VAL A 72 -3.42 2.27 11.81
C VAL A 72 -4.60 1.36 11.46
N ILE A 73 -5.84 1.79 11.68
CA ILE A 73 -7.05 1.04 11.33
C ILE A 73 -7.14 0.80 9.80
N ALA A 74 -6.52 1.64 8.97
CA ALA A 74 -6.47 1.44 7.53
C ALA A 74 -5.50 0.31 7.10
N VAL A 75 -4.64 -0.18 8.00
CA VAL A 75 -3.70 -1.27 7.71
C VAL A 75 -4.44 -2.60 7.80
N GLU A 76 -4.74 -3.16 6.62
CA GLU A 76 -5.45 -4.44 6.55
C GLU A 76 -4.58 -5.66 6.88
N ARG A 77 -3.29 -5.65 6.46
CA ARG A 77 -2.40 -6.80 6.60
C ARG A 77 -0.93 -6.40 6.57
N CYS A 78 -0.08 -7.25 7.15
CA CYS A 78 1.37 -7.12 7.12
C CYS A 78 1.96 -7.93 5.96
N VAL A 79 2.82 -7.30 5.15
CA VAL A 79 3.58 -7.96 4.09
C VAL A 79 5.07 -7.67 4.25
N GLY A 80 5.92 -8.56 3.74
CA GLY A 80 7.37 -8.35 3.65
C GLY A 80 7.80 -7.88 2.27
N PHE A 81 8.96 -7.24 2.18
CA PHE A 81 9.61 -6.89 0.92
C PHE A 81 10.98 -7.55 0.80
N ILE A 82 11.27 -8.17 -0.33
CA ILE A 82 12.58 -8.76 -0.64
C ILE A 82 13.16 -8.06 -1.85
N LYS A 83 14.37 -7.50 -1.72
CA LYS A 83 15.07 -6.86 -2.83
C LYS A 83 15.84 -7.89 -3.65
N VAL A 84 15.60 -7.91 -4.96
CA VAL A 84 16.37 -8.68 -5.96
C VAL A 84 16.68 -7.71 -7.10
N ASP A 85 17.97 -7.45 -7.31
CA ASP A 85 18.46 -6.40 -8.21
C ASP A 85 17.79 -5.04 -7.96
N ASN A 86 17.07 -4.52 -8.95
CA ASN A 86 16.37 -3.24 -8.90
C ASN A 86 14.85 -3.40 -8.65
N LYS A 87 14.42 -4.56 -8.14
CA LYS A 87 13.03 -4.86 -7.80
C LYS A 87 12.90 -5.22 -6.32
N TYR A 88 11.80 -4.82 -5.73
CA TYR A 88 11.33 -5.25 -4.42
C TYR A 88 10.09 -6.10 -4.61
N TYR A 89 10.22 -7.38 -4.32
CA TYR A 89 9.13 -8.35 -4.38
C TYR A 89 8.32 -8.32 -3.09
N ILE A 90 6.99 -8.41 -3.22
CA ILE A 90 6.06 -8.40 -2.09
C ILE A 90 5.78 -9.83 -1.66
N VAL A 91 6.07 -10.14 -0.40
CA VAL A 91 5.83 -11.43 0.23
C VAL A 91 4.69 -11.29 1.22
N ASP A 92 3.55 -11.89 0.91
CA ASP A 92 2.40 -11.95 1.78
C ASP A 92 2.27 -13.38 2.32
N LYS A 93 2.57 -13.59 3.61
CA LYS A 93 2.49 -14.91 4.25
C LYS A 93 1.04 -15.37 4.43
N GLU A 94 0.11 -14.42 4.49
CA GLU A 94 -1.31 -14.64 4.74
C GLU A 94 -2.13 -14.69 3.44
N ALA A 95 -1.47 -14.52 2.29
CA ALA A 95 -2.03 -14.86 0.99
C ALA A 95 -2.17 -16.38 0.87
N ASN A 96 -3.17 -16.94 1.55
CA ASN A 96 -3.54 -18.33 1.43
C ASN A 96 -3.78 -18.70 -0.05
N ASN A 97 -2.89 -19.55 -0.59
CA ASN A 97 -3.13 -20.63 -1.55
C ASN A 97 -4.39 -20.53 -2.42
N THR A 98 -4.56 -19.45 -3.18
CA THR A 98 -5.45 -19.48 -4.35
C THR A 98 -4.59 -19.79 -5.57
N ILE A 99 -4.08 -21.02 -5.60
CA ILE A 99 -3.80 -21.69 -6.86
C ILE A 99 -5.17 -22.21 -7.31
N MET A 100 -5.81 -21.47 -8.21
CA MET A 100 -6.86 -21.96 -9.10
C MET A 100 -6.62 -21.30 -10.46
#